data_AF-A0A8N5ERD3-F1
#
_entry.id   AF-A0A8N5ERD3-F1
#
_cell.length_a   1.000
_cell.length_b   1.000
_cell.length_c   1.000
_cell.angle_alpha   90.00
_cell.angle_beta   90.00
_cell.angle_gamma   90.00
#
_symmetry.space_group_name_H-M   'P 1'
#
loop_
_entity.id
_entity.type
_entity.pdbx_description
1 polymer ?
#
loop_
_entity_poly.entity_id
_entity_poly.type
_entity_poly.pdbx_seq_one_letter_code
_entity_poly.pdbx_strand_id
1 'polypeptide(L)'
;MARTKQTARKSTGGKAPRKQLATKEAREIYQNAGELLIRKLPFQRLVREIAQDFKTDLRFQSAAIGALQEASEAYLVGLFEDTNLCAIHAKRVTIMPKDIQLARRIRGERA
;
A
#
# COMPACT_ATOMS: atom_id res chain seq x y z
N MET A 1 63.94 9.93 16.90
CA MET A 1 62.97 9.13 16.12
C MET A 1 61.71 8.93 16.95
N ALA A 2 60.62 9.62 16.62
CA ALA A 2 59.37 9.56 17.38
C ALA A 2 58.38 8.56 16.72
N ARG A 3 57.98 7.53 17.45
CA ARG A 3 57.07 6.47 16.98
C ARG A 3 55.63 6.87 17.25
N THR A 4 54.91 7.34 16.24
CA THR A 4 53.46 7.61 16.31
C THR A 4 52.67 6.31 16.28
N LYS A 5 51.98 5.97 17.38
CA LYS A 5 50.98 4.89 17.40
C LYS A 5 49.70 5.38 16.73
N GLN A 6 49.42 4.91 15.52
CA GLN A 6 48.12 5.07 14.87
C GLN A 6 47.12 4.11 15.53
N THR A 7 46.12 4.63 16.25
CA THR A 7 44.95 3.85 16.66
C THR A 7 43.87 4.02 15.62
N ALA A 8 43.38 2.89 15.07
CA ALA A 8 42.32 2.88 14.07
C ALA A 8 41.00 3.35 14.70
N ARG A 9 40.55 4.55 14.35
CA ARG A 9 39.25 5.09 14.78
C ARG A 9 38.17 4.46 13.89
N LYS A 10 37.41 3.49 14.42
CA LYS A 10 36.21 2.98 13.74
C LYS A 10 35.18 4.11 13.60
N SER A 11 34.94 4.55 12.36
CA SER A 11 33.83 5.44 12.02
C SER A 11 32.54 4.62 11.95
N THR A 12 32.01 4.17 13.08
CA THR A 12 30.62 3.71 13.13
C THR A 12 29.72 4.94 13.15
N GLY A 13 29.52 5.54 11.98
CA GLY A 13 28.39 6.42 11.73
C GLY A 13 27.12 5.58 11.80
N GLY A 14 26.65 5.30 13.02
CA GLY A 14 25.42 4.56 13.25
C GLY A 14 24.27 5.36 12.64
N LYS A 15 23.66 4.84 11.58
CA LYS A 15 22.38 5.36 11.10
C LYS A 15 21.40 5.30 12.27
N ALA A 16 20.84 6.45 12.63
CA ALA A 16 19.82 6.54 13.68
C ALA A 16 18.71 5.51 13.42
N PRO A 17 18.19 4.83 14.46
CA PRO A 17 17.15 3.84 14.29
C PRO A 17 15.95 4.49 13.60
N ARG A 18 15.62 3.98 12.42
CA ARG A 18 14.47 4.43 11.64
C ARG A 18 13.21 4.15 12.46
N LYS A 19 12.38 5.17 12.72
CA LYS A 19 11.08 4.95 13.37
C LYS A 19 10.29 3.94 12.52
N GLN A 20 9.90 2.82 13.14
CA GLN A 20 9.07 1.79 12.51
C GLN A 20 7.60 2.26 12.42
N LEU A 21 7.36 3.39 11.76
CA LEU A 21 6.01 3.98 11.63
C LEU A 21 5.13 3.11 10.74
N ALA A 22 5.64 2.68 9.58
CA ALA A 22 4.92 1.84 8.64
C ALA A 22 4.45 0.50 9.24
N THR A 23 5.26 -0.13 10.10
CA THR A 23 4.91 -1.39 10.75
C THR A 23 3.85 -1.22 11.84
N LYS A 24 3.81 -0.05 12.50
CA LYS A 24 2.78 0.28 13.49
C LYS A 24 1.46 0.64 12.80
N GLU A 25 1.50 1.49 11.78
CA GLU A 25 0.33 1.88 10.99
C GLU A 25 -0.33 0.68 10.33
N ALA A 26 0.44 -0.23 9.72
CA ALA A 26 -0.10 -1.46 9.18
C ALA A 26 -0.81 -2.30 10.25
N ARG A 27 -0.18 -2.47 11.42
CA ARG A 27 -0.78 -3.22 12.53
C ARG A 27 -2.07 -2.57 13.05
N GLU A 28 -2.11 -1.25 13.17
CA GLU A 28 -3.32 -0.53 13.58
C GLU A 28 -4.45 -0.68 12.56
N ILE A 29 -4.14 -0.64 11.25
CA ILE A 29 -5.11 -0.90 10.18
C ILE A 29 -5.68 -2.32 10.27
N TYR A 30 -4.84 -3.35 10.45
CA TYR A 30 -5.29 -4.74 10.56
C TYR A 30 -6.04 -5.03 11.88
N GLN A 31 -5.74 -4.31 12.97
CA GLN A 31 -6.42 -4.50 14.25
C GLN A 31 -7.74 -3.73 14.36
N ASN A 32 -7.91 -2.64 13.60
CA ASN A 32 -9.16 -1.89 13.48
C ASN A 32 -9.99 -2.36 12.27
N ALA A 33 -9.89 -3.65 11.90
CA ALA A 33 -10.55 -4.25 10.76
C ALA A 33 -12.07 -3.94 10.78
N GLY A 34 -12.50 -2.99 9.95
CA GLY A 34 -13.88 -2.50 9.91
C GLY A 34 -14.01 -1.01 9.56
N GLU A 35 -12.94 -0.22 9.71
CA GLU A 35 -12.92 1.17 9.25
C GLU A 35 -12.45 1.28 7.79
N LEU A 36 -13.20 2.04 7.00
CA LEU A 36 -12.85 2.34 5.61
C LEU A 36 -11.71 3.36 5.56
N LEU A 37 -10.65 3.03 4.82
CA LEU A 37 -9.42 3.80 4.69
C LEU A 37 -9.57 4.98 3.73
N ILE A 38 -10.43 4.86 2.71
CA ILE A 38 -10.67 5.91 1.72
C ILE A 38 -11.78 6.83 2.23
N ARG A 39 -11.60 8.15 2.08
CA ARG A 39 -12.65 9.12 2.44
C ARG A 39 -13.89 8.89 1.57
N LYS A 40 -15.06 8.79 2.22
CA LYS A 40 -16.35 8.47 1.57
C LYS A 40 -16.74 9.42 0.44
N LEU A 41 -16.58 10.75 0.62
CA LEU A 41 -17.03 11.73 -0.39
C LEU A 41 -16.19 11.69 -1.69
N PRO A 42 -14.84 11.69 -1.66
CA PRO A 42 -14.04 11.45 -2.85
C PRO A 42 -14.34 10.13 -3.55
N PHE A 43 -14.49 9.02 -2.80
CA PHE A 43 -14.83 7.72 -3.36
C PHE A 43 -16.19 7.75 -4.07
N GLN A 44 -17.20 8.34 -3.43
CA GLN A 44 -18.52 8.53 -4.03
C GLN A 44 -18.48 9.35 -5.33
N ARG A 45 -17.65 10.41 -5.39
CA ARG A 45 -17.51 11.21 -6.62
C ARG A 45 -16.91 10.38 -7.75
N LEU A 46 -15.87 9.60 -7.47
CA LEU A 46 -15.25 8.71 -8.44
C LEU A 46 -16.23 7.65 -8.97
N VAL A 47 -17.01 7.01 -8.09
CA VAL A 47 -18.02 6.04 -8.51
C VAL A 47 -19.05 6.66 -9.47
N ARG A 48 -19.50 7.88 -9.17
CA ARG A 48 -20.48 8.58 -10.01
C ARG A 48 -19.89 9.04 -11.34
N GLU A 49 -18.63 9.47 -11.34
CA GLU A 49 -17.90 9.84 -12.55
C GLU A 49 -17.79 8.64 -13.50
N ILE A 50 -17.27 7.50 -13.01
CA ILE A 50 -17.14 6.28 -13.83
C ILE A 50 -18.50 5.78 -14.32
N ALA A 51 -19.53 5.79 -13.47
CA ALA A 51 -20.86 5.31 -13.84
C ALA A 51 -21.51 6.14 -14.94
N GLN A 52 -21.20 7.44 -15.00
CA GLN A 52 -21.73 8.37 -16.00
C GLN A 52 -21.31 7.97 -17.43
N ASP A 53 -20.12 7.36 -17.59
CA ASP A 53 -19.63 6.87 -18.88
C ASP A 53 -20.45 5.69 -19.42
N PHE A 54 -21.18 4.97 -18.56
CA PHE A 54 -22.01 3.83 -18.93
C PHE A 54 -23.49 4.20 -19.06
N LYS A 55 -24.00 5.04 -18.16
CA LYS A 55 -25.39 5.50 -18.18
C LYS A 55 -25.53 6.82 -17.43
N THR A 56 -26.10 7.81 -18.12
CA THR A 56 -26.39 9.12 -17.54
C THR A 56 -27.56 9.06 -16.55
N ASP A 57 -27.59 9.99 -15.60
CA ASP A 57 -28.66 10.21 -14.62
C ASP A 57 -28.93 9.04 -13.65
N LEU A 58 -27.91 8.23 -13.38
CA LEU A 58 -27.99 7.19 -12.35
C LEU A 58 -28.06 7.76 -10.93
N ARG A 59 -29.03 7.27 -10.15
CA ARG A 59 -29.11 7.50 -8.71
C ARG A 59 -28.57 6.29 -7.96
N PHE A 60 -27.62 6.54 -7.06
CA PHE A 60 -27.03 5.52 -6.21
C PHE A 60 -27.66 5.55 -4.82
N GLN A 61 -28.03 4.36 -4.33
CA GLN A 61 -28.37 4.16 -2.93
C GLN A 61 -27.09 4.30 -2.07
N SER A 62 -27.22 4.80 -0.84
CA SER A 62 -26.07 4.95 0.07
C SER A 62 -25.38 3.61 0.35
N ALA A 63 -26.16 2.54 0.54
CA ALA A 63 -25.65 1.19 0.75
C ALA A 63 -24.87 0.65 -0.47
N ALA A 64 -25.26 1.00 -1.69
CA ALA A 64 -24.55 0.58 -2.90
C ALA A 64 -23.16 1.21 -3.00
N ILE A 65 -23.03 2.50 -2.64
CA ILE A 65 -21.72 3.16 -2.56
C ILE A 65 -20.85 2.52 -1.47
N GLY A 66 -21.46 2.20 -0.32
CA GLY A 66 -20.77 1.49 0.77
C GLY A 66 -20.23 0.13 0.34
N ALA A 67 -21.05 -0.70 -0.30
CA ALA A 67 -20.64 -2.01 -0.79
C ALA A 67 -19.52 -1.93 -1.83
N LEU A 68 -19.58 -0.97 -2.75
CA LEU A 68 -18.50 -0.73 -3.71
C LEU A 68 -17.20 -0.34 -3.01
N GLN A 69 -17.28 0.46 -1.95
CA GLN A 69 -16.11 0.88 -1.20
C GLN A 69 -15.48 -0.28 -0.42
N GLU A 70 -16.29 -1.05 0.31
CA GLU A 70 -15.84 -2.25 1.04
C GLU A 70 -15.15 -3.24 0.11
N ALA A 71 -15.76 -3.55 -1.04
CA ALA A 71 -15.18 -4.46 -2.03
C ALA A 71 -13.87 -3.91 -2.62
N SER A 72 -13.83 -2.62 -2.93
CA SER A 72 -12.64 -1.97 -3.52
C SER A 72 -11.46 -1.98 -2.56
N GLU A 73 -11.70 -1.62 -1.29
CA GLU A 73 -10.64 -1.58 -0.28
C GLU A 73 -10.15 -2.98 0.06
N ALA A 74 -11.06 -3.96 0.22
CA ALA A 74 -10.68 -5.35 0.45
C ALA A 74 -9.80 -5.90 -0.68
N TYR A 75 -10.18 -5.61 -1.94
CA TYR A 75 -9.39 -5.99 -3.10
C TYR A 75 -8.00 -5.34 -3.11
N LEU A 76 -7.90 -4.04 -2.84
CA LEU A 76 -6.63 -3.30 -2.84
C LEU A 76 -5.71 -3.77 -1.71
N VAL A 77 -6.23 -4.03 -0.51
CA VAL A 77 -5.45 -4.58 0.61
C VAL A 77 -4.86 -5.93 0.22
N GLY A 78 -5.69 -6.86 -0.27
CA GLY A 78 -5.19 -8.17 -0.72
C GLY A 78 -4.18 -8.03 -1.86
N LEU A 79 -4.39 -7.14 -2.83
CA LEU A 79 -3.44 -6.91 -3.92
C LEU A 79 -2.10 -6.37 -3.41
N PHE A 80 -2.11 -5.49 -2.41
CA PHE A 80 -0.87 -4.97 -1.81
C PHE A 80 -0.12 -6.02 -0.99
N GLU A 81 -0.81 -6.98 -0.37
CA GLU A 81 -0.19 -8.13 0.28
C GLU A 81 0.61 -8.97 -0.72
N ASP A 82 0.02 -9.33 -1.86
CA ASP A 82 0.70 -10.08 -2.93
C ASP A 82 1.83 -9.27 -3.58
N THR A 83 1.61 -7.98 -3.78
CA THR A 83 2.62 -7.04 -4.29
C THR A 83 3.83 -6.99 -3.35
N ASN A 84 3.59 -6.98 -2.04
CA ASN A 84 4.66 -7.00 -1.04
C ASN A 84 5.45 -8.32 -1.08
N LEU A 85 4.78 -9.46 -1.26
CA LEU A 85 5.45 -10.75 -1.47
C LEU A 85 6.35 -10.73 -2.73
N CYS A 86 5.88 -10.13 -3.82
CA CYS A 86 6.68 -9.95 -5.04
C CYS A 86 7.93 -9.08 -4.81
N ALA A 87 7.79 -7.99 -4.04
CA ALA A 87 8.92 -7.12 -3.69
C ALA A 87 9.95 -7.86 -2.82
N ILE A 88 9.49 -8.60 -1.80
CA ILE A 88 10.33 -9.41 -0.91
C ILE A 88 11.07 -10.51 -1.69
N HIS A 89 10.38 -11.19 -2.62
CA HIS A 89 10.98 -12.19 -3.50
C HIS A 89 12.15 -11.60 -4.30
N ALA A 90 12.05 -10.34 -4.72
CA ALA A 90 13.11 -9.60 -5.40
C ALA A 90 14.13 -8.92 -4.45
N LYS A 91 14.17 -9.30 -3.17
CA LYS A 91 15.07 -8.75 -2.13
C LYS A 91 14.91 -7.23 -1.91
N ARG A 92 13.70 -6.69 -2.13
CA ARG A 92 13.36 -5.29 -1.87
C ARG A 92 12.35 -5.18 -0.74
N VAL A 93 12.32 -4.01 -0.10
CA VAL A 93 11.32 -3.64 0.93
C VAL A 93 10.34 -2.59 0.38
N THR A 94 10.67 -1.96 -0.74
CA THR A 94 9.81 -0.98 -1.41
C THR A 94 9.11 -1.65 -2.59
N ILE A 95 7.78 -1.66 -2.53
CA ILE A 95 6.93 -2.10 -3.65
C ILE A 95 7.06 -1.14 -4.84
N MET A 96 6.99 -1.68 -6.05
CA MET A 96 7.12 -0.94 -7.30
C MET A 96 5.97 -1.32 -8.25
N PRO A 97 5.67 -0.50 -9.27
CA PRO A 97 4.62 -0.82 -10.25
C PRO A 97 4.76 -2.21 -10.90
N LYS A 98 6.01 -2.65 -11.15
CA LYS A 98 6.30 -4.00 -11.68
C LYS A 98 5.86 -5.14 -10.76
N ASP A 99 5.82 -4.91 -9.44
CA ASP A 99 5.37 -5.91 -8.47
C ASP A 99 3.85 -6.05 -8.53
N ILE A 100 3.14 -4.93 -8.67
CA ILE A 100 1.68 -4.91 -8.84
C ILE A 100 1.30 -5.60 -10.15
N GLN A 101 2.01 -5.26 -11.24
CA GLN A 101 1.80 -5.90 -12.54
C GLN A 101 2.02 -7.42 -12.48
N LEU A 102 3.08 -7.86 -11.79
CA LEU A 102 3.36 -9.28 -11.59
C LEU A 102 2.27 -9.96 -10.76
N ALA A 103 1.85 -9.36 -9.64
CA ALA A 103 0.81 -9.89 -8.77
C ALA A 103 -0.51 -10.09 -9.54
N ARG A 104 -0.98 -9.04 -10.25
CA ARG A 104 -2.18 -9.11 -11.10
C ARG A 104 -2.05 -10.17 -12.20
N ARG A 105 -0.87 -10.28 -12.81
CA ARG A 105 -0.60 -11.28 -13.86
C ARG A 105 -0.71 -12.72 -13.34
N ILE A 106 -0.25 -12.98 -12.12
CA ILE A 106 -0.33 -14.28 -11.45
C ILE A 106 -1.78 -14.58 -11.04
N ARG A 107 -2.52 -13.59 -10.54
CA ARG A 107 -3.95 -13.71 -10.23
C ARG A 107 -4.84 -13.99 -11.44
N GLY A 108 -4.34 -13.77 -12.65
CA GLY A 108 -5.12 -13.91 -13.89
C GLY A 108 -5.94 -12.67 -14.24
N GLU A 109 -5.78 -11.58 -13.49
CA GLU A 109 -6.39 -10.27 -13.73
C GLU A 109 -5.65 -9.55 -14.85
N ARG A 110 -5.75 -10.07 -16.07
CA ARG A 110 -5.18 -9.41 -17.24
C ARG A 110 -5.94 -8.11 -17.53
N ALA A 111 -5.19 -7.06 -17.86
CA ALA A 111 -5.68 -5.99 -18.72
C ALA A 111 -5.83 -6.53 -20.15
#